data_AF-A0A485B2V2-F1
#
_entry.id   AF-A0A485B2V2-F1
#
_cell.length_a   1.000
_cell.length_b   1.000
_cell.length_c   1.000
_cell.angle_alpha   90.00
_cell.angle_beta   90.00
_cell.angle_gamma   90.00
#
_symmetry.space_group_name_H-M   'P 1'
#
loop_
_entity.id
_entity.type
_entity.pdbx_description
1 polymer ?
#
loop_
_entity_poly.entity_id
_entity_poly.type
_entity_poly.pdbx_seq_one_letter_code
_entity_poly.pdbx_strand_id
1 'polypeptide(L)'
;MIYTVGIDSGSTATKGILLADGVIARRFLCPTPFRPADAINDAWETLRAGLAETPFLTLTGYGRQLVDFADKQVTEISCHGLGARLLAPETRTVIDIGGQDSKVIQLDAQGNLSDFLMNDKCAAGTGRFLEVISRTLGASVEQLDAITEGVEAHAITSMCTVFAESEVISLRSAGVAPEAILAGVINAMARRSANFIGRLSAQGPLLFTGGVSHCATFAAMLERQLGLTVHRHPDAQFAGAIGAAADRPTPEAARMTAYLFLFHSTVGVVRMRKALQAADYPFRSRTFHVSCAAAAGCAFICTVCREKNRSGLSPAKRKPYFALPGMITSCWLTFRSRHKGYPCQGVNHRPAALRLRGPTADRPAPVLFAGRVRRQPPAATRHNARAVAVALAHGIPINPPDRQQSALAA
;
A
#
# COMPACT_ATOMS: atom_id res chain seq x y z
N MET A 1 -30.74 -5.38 7.43
CA MET A 1 -29.71 -5.28 6.37
C MET A 1 -28.51 -4.60 6.99
N ILE A 2 -27.31 -5.10 6.71
CA ILE A 2 -26.06 -4.47 7.14
C ILE A 2 -25.62 -3.53 6.04
N TYR A 3 -25.48 -2.24 6.37
CA TYR A 3 -24.96 -1.23 5.47
C TYR A 3 -23.53 -0.86 5.83
N THR A 4 -22.64 -0.85 4.84
CA THR A 4 -21.28 -0.35 4.98
C THR A 4 -20.95 0.63 3.87
N VAL A 5 -20.16 1.64 4.19
CA VAL A 5 -19.71 2.66 3.25
C VAL A 5 -18.19 2.63 3.18
N GLY A 6 -17.68 2.66 1.95
CA GLY A 6 -16.27 2.88 1.65
C GLY A 6 -16.13 4.14 0.84
N ILE A 7 -15.29 5.08 1.29
CA ILE A 7 -14.96 6.28 0.53
C ILE A 7 -13.45 6.30 0.28
N ASP A 8 -13.09 6.37 -1.00
CA ASP A 8 -11.73 6.53 -1.49
C ASP A 8 -11.54 7.96 -1.99
N SER A 9 -10.89 8.78 -1.16
CA SER A 9 -10.58 10.17 -1.48
C SER A 9 -9.19 10.26 -2.12
N GLY A 10 -9.15 10.16 -3.45
CA GLY A 10 -7.93 10.29 -4.24
C GLY A 10 -7.60 11.74 -4.60
N SER A 11 -6.43 11.95 -5.21
CA SER A 11 -5.96 13.28 -5.62
C SER A 11 -6.81 13.95 -6.70
N THR A 12 -7.48 13.16 -7.53
CA THR A 12 -8.17 13.64 -8.75
C THR A 12 -9.66 13.34 -8.71
N ALA A 13 -10.06 12.23 -8.08
CA ALA A 13 -11.45 11.86 -7.94
C ALA A 13 -11.69 11.22 -6.56
N THR A 14 -12.84 11.54 -5.97
CA THR A 14 -13.37 10.91 -4.76
C THR A 14 -14.45 9.93 -5.16
N LYS A 15 -14.31 8.68 -4.72
CA LYS A 15 -15.18 7.57 -5.06
C LYS A 15 -15.80 7.02 -3.80
N GLY A 16 -17.07 6.64 -3.86
CA GLY A 16 -17.80 6.13 -2.72
C GLY A 16 -18.71 4.97 -3.11
N ILE A 17 -18.80 3.98 -2.22
CA ILE A 17 -19.61 2.78 -2.40
C ILE A 17 -20.40 2.54 -1.13
N LEU A 18 -21.71 2.33 -1.27
CA LEU A 18 -22.56 1.75 -0.24
C LEU A 18 -22.79 0.28 -0.59
N LEU A 19 -22.44 -0.62 0.33
CA LEU A 19 -22.85 -2.02 0.28
C LEU A 19 -24.07 -2.24 1.17
N ALA A 20 -25.06 -2.97 0.66
CA ALA A 20 -26.16 -3.54 1.41
C ALA A 20 -25.98 -5.06 1.42
N ASP A 21 -25.70 -5.64 2.59
CA ASP A 21 -25.43 -7.07 2.76
C ASP A 21 -24.34 -7.60 1.80
N GLY A 22 -23.32 -6.77 1.53
CA GLY A 22 -22.20 -7.09 0.65
C GLY A 22 -22.43 -6.80 -0.83
N VAL A 23 -23.62 -6.37 -1.23
CA VAL A 23 -23.96 -6.02 -2.62
C VAL A 23 -23.92 -4.51 -2.82
N ILE A 24 -23.37 -4.03 -3.93
CA ILE A 24 -23.32 -2.59 -4.24
C ILE A 24 -24.74 -2.04 -4.42
N ALA A 25 -25.16 -1.19 -3.50
CA ALA A 25 -26.46 -0.53 -3.50
C ALA A 25 -26.40 0.88 -4.10
N ARG A 26 -25.31 1.62 -3.84
CA ARG A 26 -25.10 2.97 -4.37
C ARG A 26 -23.62 3.22 -4.71
N ARG A 27 -23.41 4.08 -5.70
CA ARG A 27 -22.10 4.58 -6.16
C ARG A 27 -22.10 6.09 -6.07
N PHE A 28 -20.96 6.67 -5.72
CA PHE A 28 -20.70 8.09 -5.73
C PHE A 28 -19.36 8.35 -6.41
N LEU A 29 -19.31 9.31 -7.34
CA LEU A 29 -18.09 9.72 -8.02
C LEU A 29 -18.15 11.22 -8.26
N CYS A 30 -17.11 11.93 -7.83
CA CYS A 30 -16.89 13.32 -8.21
C CYS A 30 -15.40 13.61 -8.41
N PRO A 31 -15.03 14.64 -9.20
CA PRO A 31 -13.68 15.20 -9.16
C PRO A 31 -13.35 15.67 -7.74
N THR A 32 -12.15 15.36 -7.25
CA THR A 32 -11.70 15.84 -5.94
C THR A 32 -11.47 17.36 -6.02
N PRO A 33 -12.20 18.18 -5.24
CA PRO A 33 -12.05 19.63 -5.27
C PRO A 33 -10.78 20.05 -4.52
N PHE A 34 -10.50 21.36 -4.53
CA PHE A 34 -9.36 21.95 -3.79
C PHE A 34 -9.33 21.56 -2.31
N ARG A 35 -10.51 21.36 -1.70
CA ARG A 35 -10.68 20.84 -0.34
C ARG A 35 -11.25 19.42 -0.38
N PRO A 36 -10.43 18.35 -0.37
CA PRO A 36 -10.93 16.99 -0.51
C PRO A 36 -11.93 16.57 0.58
N ALA A 37 -11.86 17.19 1.77
CA ALA A 37 -12.83 16.98 2.85
C ALA A 37 -14.28 17.29 2.43
N ASP A 38 -14.48 18.29 1.55
CA ASP A 38 -15.81 18.67 1.09
C ASP A 38 -16.42 17.53 0.24
N ALA A 39 -15.63 16.93 -0.66
CA ALA A 39 -16.06 15.76 -1.42
C ALA A 39 -16.28 14.51 -0.56
N ILE A 40 -15.53 14.34 0.54
CA ILE A 40 -15.75 13.26 1.50
C ILE A 40 -17.11 13.44 2.19
N ASN A 41 -17.46 14.67 2.59
CA ASN A 41 -18.76 14.99 3.18
C ASN A 41 -19.90 14.75 2.19
N ASP A 42 -19.76 15.22 0.94
CA ASP A 42 -20.77 15.01 -0.10
C ASP A 42 -21.00 13.52 -0.39
N ALA A 43 -19.91 12.75 -0.48
CA ALA A 43 -19.97 11.29 -0.65
C ALA A 43 -20.70 10.64 0.53
N TRP A 44 -20.36 11.03 1.75
CA TRP A 44 -20.96 10.49 2.97
C TRP A 44 -22.46 10.77 3.04
N GLU A 45 -22.88 12.02 2.87
CA GLU A 45 -24.29 12.41 2.92
C GLU A 45 -25.10 11.76 1.80
N THR A 46 -24.56 11.72 0.57
CA THR A 46 -25.22 11.08 -0.57
C THR A 46 -25.43 9.57 -0.35
N LEU A 47 -24.40 8.87 0.12
CA LEU A 47 -24.45 7.42 0.27
C LEU A 47 -25.37 7.01 1.42
N ARG A 48 -25.40 7.77 2.53
CA ARG A 48 -26.23 7.44 3.70
C ARG A 48 -27.67 7.97 3.62
N ALA A 49 -28.01 8.79 2.63
CA ALA A 49 -29.32 9.44 2.51
C ALA A 49 -30.48 8.43 2.58
N GLY A 50 -31.42 8.65 3.49
CA GLY A 50 -32.62 7.82 3.66
C GLY A 50 -32.38 6.46 4.33
N LEU A 51 -31.18 6.17 4.82
CA LEU A 51 -30.95 5.00 5.68
C LEU A 51 -31.43 5.29 7.11
N ALA A 52 -32.13 4.34 7.72
CA ALA A 52 -32.59 4.45 9.11
C ALA A 52 -31.45 4.29 10.13
N GLU A 53 -30.44 3.50 9.78
CA GLU A 53 -29.24 3.25 10.60
C GLU A 53 -28.01 3.87 9.94
N THR A 54 -27.12 4.44 10.75
CA THR A 54 -25.83 4.96 10.27
C THR A 54 -24.95 3.78 9.86
N PRO A 55 -24.51 3.72 8.58
CA PRO A 55 -23.64 2.64 8.11
C PRO A 55 -22.22 2.78 8.69
N PHE A 56 -21.50 1.67 8.79
CA PHE A 56 -20.08 1.70 9.16
C PHE A 56 -19.25 2.31 8.01
N LEU A 57 -18.46 3.34 8.30
CA LEU A 57 -17.67 4.08 7.32
C LEU A 57 -16.18 3.73 7.41
N THR A 58 -15.62 3.26 6.29
CA THR A 58 -14.17 3.16 6.10
C THR A 58 -13.68 4.17 5.07
N LEU A 59 -12.65 4.96 5.43
CA LEU A 59 -11.98 5.88 4.53
C LEU A 59 -10.65 5.34 4.02
N THR A 60 -10.37 5.60 2.75
CA THR A 60 -9.11 5.30 2.08
C THR A 60 -8.69 6.41 1.11
N GLY A 61 -7.58 6.19 0.40
CA GLY A 61 -6.94 7.18 -0.46
C GLY A 61 -6.09 8.19 0.31
N TYR A 62 -5.59 9.21 -0.41
CA TYR A 62 -4.79 10.31 0.14
C TYR A 62 -5.55 11.10 1.20
N GLY A 63 -6.85 11.33 0.99
CA GLY A 63 -7.70 12.13 1.87
C GLY A 63 -8.18 11.44 3.14
N ARG A 64 -7.81 10.17 3.38
CA ARG A 64 -8.38 9.33 4.46
C ARG A 64 -8.20 9.86 5.89
N GLN A 65 -7.30 10.83 6.10
CA GLN A 65 -7.00 11.44 7.40
C GLN A 65 -7.62 12.84 7.56
N LEU A 66 -8.38 13.32 6.57
CA LEU A 66 -8.86 14.71 6.53
C LEU A 66 -10.13 14.96 7.34
N VAL A 67 -10.83 13.90 7.75
CA VAL A 67 -12.03 13.96 8.58
C VAL A 67 -11.92 12.95 9.73
N ASP A 68 -12.64 13.22 10.81
CA ASP A 68 -12.57 12.46 12.07
C ASP A 68 -13.79 11.56 12.32
N PHE A 69 -14.85 11.67 11.50
CA PHE A 69 -16.09 10.91 11.67
C PHE A 69 -16.08 9.50 11.05
N ALA A 70 -14.98 9.07 10.43
CA ALA A 70 -14.89 7.71 9.90
C ALA A 70 -14.56 6.69 10.98
N ASP A 71 -15.29 5.57 11.00
CA ASP A 71 -15.07 4.49 11.96
C ASP A 71 -13.70 3.80 11.76
N LYS A 72 -13.21 3.78 10.52
CA LYS A 72 -11.92 3.15 10.16
C LYS A 72 -11.22 3.91 9.04
N GLN A 73 -9.89 3.90 9.08
CA GLN A 73 -9.04 4.49 8.04
C GLN A 73 -8.00 3.46 7.59
N VAL A 74 -7.91 3.23 6.29
CA VAL A 74 -7.15 2.10 5.71
C VAL A 74 -6.36 2.59 4.50
N THR A 75 -5.18 2.03 4.26
CA THR A 75 -4.36 2.39 3.09
C THR A 75 -5.04 1.97 1.80
N GLU A 76 -4.90 2.78 0.75
CA GLU A 76 -5.48 2.47 -0.56
C GLU A 76 -4.89 1.21 -1.19
N ILE A 77 -3.65 0.86 -0.86
CA ILE A 77 -3.02 -0.40 -1.26
C ILE A 77 -3.84 -1.60 -0.78
N SER A 78 -4.18 -1.63 0.51
CA SER A 78 -4.99 -2.71 1.08
C SER A 78 -6.40 -2.71 0.50
N CYS A 79 -7.01 -1.54 0.35
CA CYS A 79 -8.36 -1.41 -0.19
C CYS A 79 -8.43 -1.81 -1.68
N HIS A 80 -7.50 -1.38 -2.53
CA HIS A 80 -7.47 -1.80 -3.93
C HIS A 80 -7.20 -3.29 -4.08
N GLY A 81 -6.31 -3.87 -3.25
CA GLY A 81 -6.08 -5.32 -3.23
C GLY A 81 -7.35 -6.10 -2.86
N LEU A 82 -8.05 -5.69 -1.80
CA LEU A 82 -9.32 -6.29 -1.39
C LEU A 82 -10.42 -6.09 -2.43
N GLY A 83 -10.53 -4.88 -2.98
CA GLY A 83 -11.49 -4.56 -4.04
C GLY A 83 -11.24 -5.41 -5.28
N ALA A 84 -9.99 -5.56 -5.70
CA ALA A 84 -9.63 -6.43 -6.83
C ALA A 84 -10.04 -7.89 -6.59
N ARG A 85 -9.82 -8.42 -5.39
CA ARG A 85 -10.27 -9.77 -5.01
C ARG A 85 -11.78 -9.94 -5.10
N LEU A 86 -12.55 -8.89 -4.77
CA LEU A 86 -14.02 -8.93 -4.84
C LEU A 86 -14.55 -8.80 -6.27
N LEU A 87 -13.88 -8.00 -7.10
CA LEU A 87 -14.24 -7.80 -8.51
C LEU A 87 -13.81 -8.97 -9.41
N ALA A 88 -12.65 -9.55 -9.13
CA ALA A 88 -12.05 -10.65 -9.88
C ALA A 88 -11.24 -11.55 -8.93
N PRO A 89 -11.85 -12.61 -8.35
CA PRO A 89 -11.23 -13.45 -7.31
C PRO A 89 -9.90 -14.11 -7.69
N GLU A 90 -9.69 -14.38 -8.97
CA GLU A 90 -8.46 -14.98 -9.47
C GLU A 90 -7.30 -14.00 -9.63
N THR A 91 -7.49 -12.71 -9.35
CA THR A 91 -6.44 -11.69 -9.49
C THR A 91 -5.22 -12.03 -8.64
N ARG A 92 -4.03 -11.95 -9.24
CA ARG A 92 -2.72 -12.08 -8.58
C ARG A 92 -1.88 -10.83 -8.68
N THR A 93 -2.14 -9.98 -9.66
CA THR A 93 -1.53 -8.65 -9.79
C THR A 93 -2.59 -7.60 -10.03
N VAL A 94 -2.55 -6.49 -9.30
CA VAL A 94 -3.33 -5.29 -9.60
C VAL A 94 -2.39 -4.22 -10.14
N ILE A 95 -2.75 -3.60 -11.25
CA ILE A 95 -2.16 -2.32 -11.67
C ILE A 95 -3.22 -1.25 -11.46
N ASP A 96 -3.00 -0.34 -10.54
CA ASP A 96 -3.85 0.83 -10.31
C ASP A 96 -3.20 2.04 -10.96
N ILE A 97 -3.86 2.67 -11.93
CA ILE A 97 -3.36 3.92 -12.54
C ILE A 97 -4.35 5.04 -12.21
N GLY A 98 -3.99 5.80 -11.19
CA GLY A 98 -4.71 6.98 -10.74
C GLY A 98 -4.37 8.22 -11.58
N GLY A 99 -4.85 9.37 -11.11
CA GLY A 99 -4.57 10.66 -11.76
C GLY A 99 -3.13 11.12 -11.54
N GLN A 100 -2.57 10.95 -10.34
CA GLN A 100 -1.23 11.46 -9.99
C GLN A 100 -0.23 10.36 -9.59
N ASP A 101 -0.70 9.14 -9.39
CA ASP A 101 0.13 8.02 -9.01
C ASP A 101 -0.22 6.75 -9.80
N SER A 102 0.62 5.73 -9.64
CA SER A 102 0.39 4.39 -10.15
C SER A 102 0.91 3.37 -9.15
N LYS A 103 0.24 2.22 -9.05
CA LYS A 103 0.53 1.20 -8.04
C LYS A 103 0.49 -0.18 -8.67
N VAL A 104 1.47 -1.01 -8.34
CA VAL A 104 1.46 -2.44 -8.63
C VAL A 104 1.28 -3.15 -7.30
N ILE A 105 0.27 -4.00 -7.20
CA ILE A 105 -0.07 -4.72 -5.98
C ILE A 105 -0.04 -6.20 -6.29
N GLN A 106 0.71 -6.98 -5.52
CA GLN A 106 0.71 -8.43 -5.63
C GLN A 106 -0.17 -9.06 -4.57
N LEU A 107 -0.91 -10.06 -5.00
CA LEU A 107 -1.77 -10.88 -4.16
C LEU A 107 -1.27 -12.31 -4.16
N ASP A 108 -1.24 -12.94 -2.99
CA ASP A 108 -0.96 -14.37 -2.85
C ASP A 108 -2.12 -15.24 -3.37
N ALA A 109 -1.96 -16.56 -3.31
CA ALA A 109 -2.98 -17.51 -3.76
C ALA A 109 -4.29 -17.43 -2.96
N GLN A 110 -4.27 -16.83 -1.77
CA GLN A 110 -5.44 -16.60 -0.92
C GLN A 110 -6.03 -15.19 -1.12
N GLY A 111 -5.45 -14.40 -2.02
CA GLY A 111 -5.86 -13.03 -2.32
C GLY A 111 -5.45 -12.02 -1.26
N ASN A 112 -4.46 -12.33 -0.42
CA ASN A 112 -3.90 -11.38 0.54
C ASN A 112 -2.76 -10.58 -0.11
N LEU A 113 -2.59 -9.34 0.35
CA LEU A 113 -1.49 -8.47 -0.06
C LEU A 113 -0.14 -9.12 0.28
N SER A 114 0.68 -9.41 -0.73
CA SER A 114 2.02 -9.99 -0.54
C SER A 114 3.15 -8.96 -0.71
N ASP A 115 3.04 -8.09 -1.72
CA ASP A 115 4.01 -7.03 -2.00
C ASP A 115 3.34 -5.89 -2.78
N PHE A 116 3.98 -4.72 -2.83
CA PHE A 116 3.50 -3.60 -3.63
C PHE A 116 4.63 -2.64 -4.03
N LEU A 117 4.41 -1.94 -5.16
CA LEU A 117 5.19 -0.80 -5.58
C LEU A 117 4.27 0.37 -5.88
N MET A 118 4.74 1.57 -5.58
CA MET A 118 4.02 2.81 -5.89
C MET A 118 4.97 3.82 -6.52
N ASN A 119 4.47 4.53 -7.53
CA ASN A 119 5.12 5.71 -8.10
C ASN A 119 4.18 6.90 -7.96
N ASP A 120 4.54 7.80 -7.05
CA ASP A 120 3.81 9.03 -6.69
C ASP A 120 4.62 10.32 -7.01
N LYS A 121 5.85 10.17 -7.52
CA LYS A 121 6.77 11.29 -7.78
C LYS A 121 6.78 11.77 -9.22
N CYS A 122 6.24 10.97 -10.13
CA CYS A 122 6.36 11.21 -11.56
C CYS A 122 5.02 11.02 -12.25
N ALA A 123 4.56 12.09 -12.91
CA ALA A 123 3.32 12.07 -13.70
C ALA A 123 3.38 11.10 -14.88
N ALA A 124 4.59 10.79 -15.38
CA ALA A 124 4.77 9.81 -16.44
C ALA A 124 4.30 8.42 -15.99
N GLY A 125 3.30 7.87 -16.68
CA GLY A 125 2.65 6.62 -16.28
C GLY A 125 1.38 6.80 -15.44
N THR A 126 0.81 8.00 -15.39
CA THR A 126 -0.42 8.31 -14.64
C THR A 126 -1.47 8.98 -15.54
N GLY A 127 -2.70 9.12 -15.07
CA GLY A 127 -3.75 9.84 -15.78
C GLY A 127 -3.38 11.30 -16.12
N ARG A 128 -2.56 11.96 -15.28
CA ARG A 128 -2.10 13.34 -15.55
C ARG A 128 -1.25 13.45 -16.81
N PHE A 129 -0.49 12.41 -17.14
CA PHE A 129 0.25 12.37 -18.40
C PHE A 129 -0.70 12.37 -19.59
N LEU A 130 -1.71 11.50 -19.58
CA LEU A 130 -2.71 11.45 -20.65
C LEU A 130 -3.52 12.75 -20.74
N GLU A 131 -3.91 13.32 -19.60
CA GLU A 131 -4.68 14.57 -19.55
C GLU A 131 -3.92 15.74 -20.19
N VAL A 132 -2.64 15.93 -19.86
CA VAL A 132 -1.82 17.01 -20.42
C VAL A 132 -1.71 16.87 -21.93
N ILE A 133 -1.31 15.68 -22.41
CA ILE A 133 -1.09 15.46 -23.83
C ILE A 133 -2.39 15.52 -24.65
N SER A 134 -3.47 14.91 -24.15
CA SER A 134 -4.76 14.92 -24.85
C SER A 134 -5.24 16.36 -25.04
N ARG A 135 -5.13 17.19 -23.99
CA ARG A 135 -5.50 18.60 -24.04
C ARG A 135 -4.65 19.37 -25.07
N THR A 136 -3.35 19.10 -25.15
CA THR A 136 -2.45 19.73 -26.14
C THR A 136 -2.85 19.40 -27.58
N LEU A 137 -3.47 18.23 -27.80
CA LEU A 137 -4.02 17.81 -29.08
C LEU A 137 -5.50 18.16 -29.28
N GLY A 138 -6.12 18.86 -28.32
CA GLY A 138 -7.53 19.27 -28.40
C GLY A 138 -8.55 18.17 -28.09
N ALA A 139 -8.15 17.13 -27.37
CA ALA A 139 -8.97 16.00 -26.95
C ALA A 139 -9.06 15.87 -25.42
N SER A 140 -9.99 15.04 -24.93
CA SER A 140 -10.09 14.65 -23.52
C SER A 140 -9.73 13.17 -23.30
N VAL A 141 -9.51 12.78 -22.04
CA VAL A 141 -9.15 11.40 -21.68
C VAL A 141 -10.31 10.42 -21.98
N GLU A 142 -11.54 10.89 -21.91
CA GLU A 142 -12.76 10.13 -22.19
C GLU A 142 -12.89 9.80 -23.69
N GLN A 143 -12.23 10.57 -24.56
CA GLN A 143 -12.27 10.39 -26.01
C GLN A 143 -11.16 9.47 -26.53
N LEU A 144 -10.23 9.02 -25.68
CA LEU A 144 -9.04 8.28 -26.10
C LEU A 144 -9.38 7.05 -26.94
N ASP A 145 -10.31 6.21 -26.47
CA ASP A 145 -10.66 4.99 -27.20
C ASP A 145 -11.26 5.32 -28.57
N ALA A 146 -12.23 6.25 -28.62
CA ALA A 146 -12.88 6.65 -29.87
C ALA A 146 -11.90 7.26 -30.91
N ILE A 147 -10.85 7.94 -30.44
CA ILE A 147 -9.85 8.54 -31.31
C ILE A 147 -8.81 7.52 -31.78
N THR A 148 -8.43 6.57 -30.92
CA THR A 148 -7.25 5.70 -31.14
C THR A 148 -7.58 4.28 -31.57
N GLU A 149 -8.86 3.90 -31.59
CA GLU A 149 -9.29 2.57 -32.02
C GLU A 149 -8.86 2.29 -33.47
N GLY A 150 -8.12 1.19 -33.66
CA GLY A 150 -7.64 0.77 -34.98
C GLY A 150 -6.53 1.66 -35.58
N VAL A 151 -6.08 2.69 -34.86
CA VAL A 151 -5.05 3.63 -35.34
C VAL A 151 -3.64 3.06 -35.14
N GLU A 152 -2.80 3.19 -36.17
CA GLU A 152 -1.38 2.87 -36.05
C GLU A 152 -0.65 3.93 -35.23
N ALA A 153 0.03 3.48 -34.17
CA ALA A 153 0.70 4.36 -33.22
C ALA A 153 1.99 4.97 -33.78
N HIS A 154 2.09 6.30 -33.79
CA HIS A 154 3.35 6.98 -34.05
C HIS A 154 4.31 6.81 -32.87
N ALA A 155 5.60 6.59 -33.12
CA ALA A 155 6.54 6.37 -32.03
C ALA A 155 6.76 7.65 -31.21
N ILE A 156 6.62 7.55 -29.89
CA ILE A 156 6.95 8.61 -28.93
C ILE A 156 8.21 8.22 -28.17
N THR A 157 9.20 9.11 -28.16
CA THR A 157 10.52 8.89 -27.59
C THR A 157 10.62 9.36 -26.15
N SER A 158 9.93 10.46 -25.80
CA SER A 158 10.02 11.10 -24.48
C SER A 158 8.94 10.58 -23.52
N MET A 159 9.36 10.17 -22.32
CA MET A 159 8.41 9.83 -21.24
C MET A 159 8.21 10.94 -20.21
N CYS A 160 9.14 11.88 -20.08
CA CYS A 160 8.94 13.04 -19.22
C CYS A 160 7.77 13.86 -19.78
N THR A 161 6.73 14.11 -19.00
CA THR A 161 5.50 14.77 -19.46
C THR A 161 5.78 16.10 -20.20
N VAL A 162 6.71 16.91 -19.70
CA VAL A 162 7.08 18.20 -20.32
C VAL A 162 7.76 18.02 -21.67
N PHE A 163 8.66 17.05 -21.79
CA PHE A 163 9.34 16.77 -23.06
C PHE A 163 8.43 16.04 -24.05
N ALA A 164 7.57 15.15 -23.57
CA ALA A 164 6.55 14.49 -24.38
C ALA A 164 5.56 15.51 -24.95
N GLU A 165 5.13 16.50 -24.15
CA GLU A 165 4.27 17.59 -24.63
C GLU A 165 4.97 18.40 -25.73
N SER A 166 6.25 18.72 -25.55
CA SER A 166 7.05 19.42 -26.57
C SER A 166 7.18 18.60 -27.86
N GLU A 167 7.49 17.30 -27.74
CA GLU A 167 7.57 16.36 -28.86
C GLU A 167 6.25 16.28 -29.63
N VAL A 168 5.13 16.17 -28.91
CA VAL A 168 3.77 16.14 -29.48
C VAL A 168 3.46 17.42 -30.26
N ILE A 169 3.84 18.60 -29.75
CA ILE A 169 3.66 19.88 -30.45
C ILE A 169 4.49 19.91 -31.75
N SER A 170 5.73 19.43 -31.70
CA SER A 170 6.59 19.34 -32.87
C SER A 170 6.02 18.38 -33.92
N LEU A 171 5.56 17.18 -33.53
CA LEU A 171 4.95 16.20 -34.43
C LEU A 171 3.68 16.75 -35.10
N ARG A 172 2.83 17.43 -34.33
CA ARG A 172 1.63 18.09 -34.86
C ARG A 172 2.00 19.18 -35.88
N SER A 173 3.03 19.97 -35.60
CA SER A 173 3.51 21.03 -36.51
C SER A 173 4.13 20.46 -37.78
N ALA A 174 4.69 19.24 -37.71
CA ALA A 174 5.19 18.48 -38.85
C ALA A 174 4.09 17.76 -39.65
N GLY A 175 2.82 17.91 -39.28
CA GLY A 175 1.68 17.33 -39.99
C GLY A 175 1.38 15.86 -39.65
N VAL A 176 1.96 15.32 -38.57
CA VAL A 176 1.59 13.98 -38.09
C VAL A 176 0.17 14.02 -37.53
N ALA A 177 -0.62 13.03 -37.93
CA ALA A 177 -2.04 12.96 -37.60
C ALA A 177 -2.24 12.83 -36.06
N PRO A 178 -3.09 13.66 -35.42
CA PRO A 178 -3.23 13.70 -33.95
C PRO A 178 -3.59 12.36 -33.30
N GLU A 179 -4.42 11.56 -33.97
CA GLU A 179 -4.86 10.24 -33.55
C GLU A 179 -3.68 9.27 -33.48
N ALA A 180 -2.80 9.29 -34.50
CA ALA A 180 -1.57 8.50 -34.50
C ALA A 180 -0.60 8.91 -33.37
N ILE A 181 -0.50 10.22 -33.08
CA ILE A 181 0.29 10.72 -31.95
C ILE A 181 -0.30 10.23 -30.62
N LEU A 182 -1.62 10.35 -30.42
CA LEU A 182 -2.33 9.89 -29.23
C LEU A 182 -2.16 8.38 -29.00
N ALA A 183 -2.33 7.56 -30.06
CA ALA A 183 -2.06 6.12 -29.99
C ALA A 183 -0.60 5.83 -29.60
N GLY A 184 0.34 6.63 -30.11
CA GLY A 184 1.75 6.62 -29.73
C GLY A 184 2.01 6.84 -28.24
N VAL A 185 1.33 7.84 -27.69
CA VAL A 185 1.43 8.24 -26.28
C VAL A 185 0.86 7.17 -25.36
N ILE A 186 -0.30 6.61 -25.71
CA ILE A 186 -0.90 5.47 -24.99
C ILE A 186 0.06 4.28 -25.02
N ASN A 187 0.64 3.94 -26.17
CA ASN A 187 1.57 2.82 -26.31
C ASN A 187 2.86 3.04 -25.49
N ALA A 188 3.41 4.25 -25.50
CA ALA A 188 4.58 4.60 -24.69
C ALA A 188 4.29 4.49 -23.19
N MET A 189 3.11 4.92 -22.75
CA MET A 189 2.65 4.76 -21.37
C MET A 189 2.44 3.29 -21.00
N ALA A 190 1.82 2.49 -21.87
CA ALA A 190 1.61 1.05 -21.66
C ALA A 190 2.94 0.31 -21.50
N ARG A 191 3.93 0.59 -22.36
CA ARG A 191 5.30 0.05 -22.25
C ARG A 191 5.95 0.42 -20.91
N ARG A 192 5.78 1.65 -20.44
CA ARG A 192 6.28 2.08 -19.12
C ARG A 192 5.59 1.33 -17.98
N SER A 193 4.27 1.18 -18.04
CA SER A 193 3.51 0.42 -17.03
C SER A 193 3.91 -1.05 -17.00
N ALA A 194 4.15 -1.67 -18.16
CA ALA A 194 4.66 -3.04 -18.24
C ALA A 194 6.01 -3.19 -17.53
N ASN A 195 6.95 -2.27 -17.77
CA ASN A 195 8.23 -2.23 -17.05
C ASN A 195 8.05 -2.04 -15.55
N PHE A 196 7.09 -1.21 -15.13
CA PHE A 196 6.81 -0.98 -13.71
C PHE A 196 6.27 -2.24 -13.02
N ILE A 197 5.34 -2.93 -13.68
CA ILE A 197 4.78 -4.23 -13.26
C ILE A 197 5.89 -5.30 -13.18
N GLY A 198 6.77 -5.36 -14.17
CA GLY A 198 7.86 -6.32 -14.24
C GLY A 198 8.83 -6.29 -13.05
N ARG A 199 8.92 -5.16 -12.33
CA ARG A 199 9.78 -5.02 -11.14
C ARG A 199 9.36 -5.89 -9.95
N LEU A 200 8.11 -6.33 -9.89
CA LEU A 200 7.63 -7.25 -8.86
C LEU A 200 7.52 -8.70 -9.35
N SER A 201 7.89 -9.00 -10.60
CA SER A 201 7.60 -10.31 -11.23
C SER A 201 6.09 -10.61 -11.24
N ALA A 202 5.37 -9.92 -12.13
CA ALA A 202 3.92 -10.08 -12.26
C ALA A 202 3.50 -11.55 -12.36
N GLN A 203 2.45 -11.88 -11.61
CA GLN A 203 1.73 -13.13 -11.77
C GLN A 203 0.34 -12.81 -12.33
N GLY A 204 -0.02 -13.48 -13.42
CA GLY A 204 -1.39 -13.42 -13.93
C GLY A 204 -2.32 -14.28 -13.08
N PRO A 205 -3.64 -14.05 -13.13
CA PRO A 205 -4.35 -12.95 -13.81
C PRO A 205 -4.07 -11.54 -13.24
N LEU A 206 -4.03 -10.54 -14.12
CA LEU A 206 -3.83 -9.13 -13.74
C LEU A 206 -5.13 -8.33 -13.89
N LEU A 207 -5.52 -7.56 -12.86
CA LEU A 207 -6.64 -6.63 -12.91
C LEU A 207 -6.15 -5.19 -13.02
N PHE A 208 -6.66 -4.46 -14.00
CA PHE A 208 -6.38 -3.04 -14.21
C PHE A 208 -7.45 -2.17 -13.53
N THR A 209 -7.05 -1.36 -12.54
CA THR A 209 -7.90 -0.45 -11.77
C THR A 209 -7.49 1.02 -11.91
N GLY A 210 -8.29 1.91 -11.32
CA GLY A 210 -8.06 3.35 -11.34
C GLY A 210 -8.80 4.04 -12.48
N GLY A 211 -8.65 5.37 -12.61
CA GLY A 211 -9.40 6.15 -13.59
C GLY A 211 -9.07 5.79 -15.04
N VAL A 212 -7.81 5.42 -15.30
CA VAL A 212 -7.34 5.05 -16.65
C VAL A 212 -7.82 3.66 -17.07
N SER A 213 -8.37 2.86 -16.15
CA SER A 213 -8.89 1.51 -16.45
C SER A 213 -10.02 1.49 -17.50
N HIS A 214 -10.69 2.63 -17.71
CA HIS A 214 -11.72 2.79 -18.73
C HIS A 214 -11.18 2.83 -20.16
N CYS A 215 -9.90 3.18 -20.37
CA CYS A 215 -9.29 3.19 -21.70
C CYS A 215 -8.97 1.77 -22.16
N ALA A 216 -9.78 1.25 -23.09
CA ALA A 216 -9.63 -0.08 -23.67
C ALA A 216 -8.38 -0.18 -24.54
N THR A 217 -8.05 0.87 -25.31
CA THR A 217 -6.83 0.91 -26.11
C THR A 217 -5.59 0.76 -25.23
N PHE A 218 -5.55 1.44 -24.08
CA PHE A 218 -4.45 1.29 -23.12
C PHE A 218 -4.34 -0.14 -22.59
N ALA A 219 -5.47 -0.75 -22.18
CA ALA A 219 -5.48 -2.11 -21.67
C ALA A 219 -4.97 -3.12 -22.72
N ALA A 220 -5.43 -2.99 -23.97
CA ALA A 220 -4.99 -3.86 -25.07
C ALA A 220 -3.50 -3.69 -25.39
N MET A 221 -2.98 -2.45 -25.37
CA MET A 221 -1.55 -2.20 -25.56
C MET A 221 -0.73 -2.75 -24.37
N LEU A 222 -1.22 -2.60 -23.14
CA LEU A 222 -0.56 -3.14 -21.95
C LEU A 222 -0.50 -4.67 -21.99
N GLU A 223 -1.58 -5.34 -22.38
CA GLU A 223 -1.64 -6.79 -22.56
C GLU A 223 -0.59 -7.28 -23.56
N ARG A 224 -0.45 -6.61 -24.71
CA ARG A 224 0.58 -6.93 -25.71
C ARG A 224 2.01 -6.76 -25.16
N GLN A 225 2.25 -5.72 -24.36
CA GLN A 225 3.57 -5.46 -23.78
C GLN A 225 3.93 -6.47 -22.68
N LEU A 226 2.94 -6.97 -21.94
CA LEU A 226 3.14 -7.93 -20.85
C LEU A 226 3.16 -9.39 -21.32
N GLY A 227 2.47 -9.72 -22.41
CA GLY A 227 2.20 -11.11 -22.79
C GLY A 227 1.31 -11.84 -21.78
N LEU A 228 0.51 -11.09 -21.00
CA LEU A 228 -0.39 -11.59 -19.97
C LEU A 228 -1.76 -10.93 -20.14
N THR A 229 -2.84 -11.68 -19.91
CA THR A 229 -4.20 -11.14 -19.96
C THR A 229 -4.39 -10.02 -18.94
N VAL A 230 -4.85 -8.86 -19.42
CA VAL A 230 -5.17 -7.68 -18.61
C VAL A 230 -6.69 -7.59 -18.47
N HIS A 231 -7.19 -8.01 -17.31
CA HIS A 231 -8.60 -7.91 -17.01
C HIS A 231 -9.00 -6.47 -16.67
N ARG A 232 -10.18 -6.10 -17.14
CA ARG A 232 -10.89 -4.87 -16.78
C ARG A 232 -12.18 -5.25 -16.06
N HIS A 233 -12.71 -4.33 -15.28
CA HIS A 233 -14.03 -4.46 -14.67
C HIS A 233 -14.78 -3.13 -14.75
N PRO A 234 -16.10 -3.09 -14.99
CA PRO A 234 -16.87 -1.84 -15.04
C PRO A 234 -16.71 -0.98 -13.78
N ASP A 235 -16.62 -1.64 -12.62
CA ASP A 235 -16.38 -1.00 -11.31
C ASP A 235 -14.89 -0.85 -10.94
N ALA A 236 -13.95 -1.05 -11.86
CA ALA A 236 -12.51 -1.03 -11.53
C ALA A 236 -12.01 0.32 -11.00
N GLN A 237 -12.61 1.44 -11.44
CA GLN A 237 -12.33 2.77 -10.87
C GLN A 237 -12.77 2.91 -9.40
N PHE A 238 -13.71 2.07 -8.96
CA PHE A 238 -14.23 2.04 -7.59
C PHE A 238 -13.54 0.99 -6.70
N ALA A 239 -12.51 0.26 -7.20
CA ALA A 239 -11.88 -0.84 -6.46
C ALA A 239 -11.45 -0.45 -5.04
N GLY A 240 -10.83 0.73 -4.85
CA GLY A 240 -10.48 1.24 -3.52
C GLY A 240 -11.69 1.46 -2.61
N ALA A 241 -12.76 2.06 -3.12
CA ALA A 241 -13.99 2.29 -2.35
C ALA A 241 -14.72 0.97 -2.03
N ILE A 242 -14.73 0.00 -2.96
CA ILE A 242 -15.29 -1.34 -2.75
C ILE A 242 -14.53 -2.07 -1.65
N GLY A 243 -13.20 -2.08 -1.71
CA GLY A 243 -12.37 -2.67 -0.68
C GLY A 243 -12.58 -2.01 0.68
N ALA A 244 -12.65 -0.68 0.74
CA ALA A 244 -12.95 0.05 1.97
C ALA A 244 -14.33 -0.34 2.54
N ALA A 245 -15.38 -0.40 1.71
CA ALA A 245 -16.71 -0.77 2.15
C ALA A 245 -16.78 -2.21 2.68
N ALA A 246 -15.97 -3.11 2.12
CA ALA A 246 -15.89 -4.49 2.54
C ALA A 246 -15.00 -4.73 3.78
N ASP A 247 -14.06 -3.82 4.09
CA ASP A 247 -13.08 -3.95 5.18
C ASP A 247 -13.66 -3.62 6.57
N ARG A 248 -14.84 -4.16 6.87
CA ARG A 248 -15.47 -4.05 8.18
C ARG A 248 -14.84 -5.04 9.18
N PRO A 249 -14.65 -4.67 10.45
CA PRO A 249 -14.28 -5.63 11.48
C PRO A 249 -15.33 -6.73 11.58
N THR A 250 -14.91 -8.00 11.55
CA THR A 250 -15.82 -9.09 11.97
C THR A 250 -16.11 -8.95 13.47
N PRO A 251 -17.28 -9.41 13.95
CA PRO A 251 -17.60 -9.36 15.39
C PRO A 251 -16.53 -10.02 16.27
N GLU A 252 -15.84 -11.03 15.74
CA GLU A 252 -14.78 -11.78 16.41
C GLU A 252 -13.47 -10.98 16.50
N ALA A 253 -13.09 -10.26 15.43
CA ALA A 253 -11.94 -9.36 15.43
C ALA A 253 -12.15 -8.14 16.35
N ALA A 254 -13.36 -7.58 16.36
CA ALA A 254 -13.73 -6.49 17.27
C ALA A 254 -13.63 -6.91 18.75
N ARG A 255 -14.06 -8.14 19.08
CA ARG A 255 -13.89 -8.73 20.41
C ARG A 255 -12.41 -8.90 20.77
N MET A 256 -11.58 -9.40 19.85
CA MET A 256 -10.15 -9.58 20.07
C MET A 256 -9.39 -8.26 20.29
N THR A 257 -9.72 -7.19 19.55
CA THR A 257 -9.13 -5.86 19.75
C THR A 257 -9.52 -5.28 21.12
N ALA A 258 -10.77 -5.45 21.55
CA ALA A 258 -11.19 -5.05 22.91
C ALA A 258 -10.41 -5.81 24.00
N TYR A 259 -10.09 -7.08 23.75
CA TYR A 259 -9.25 -7.90 24.63
C TYR A 259 -7.78 -7.46 24.66
N LEU A 260 -7.20 -7.07 23.53
CA LEU A 260 -5.82 -6.55 23.45
C LEU A 260 -5.66 -5.18 24.14
N PHE A 261 -6.69 -4.34 24.16
CA PHE A 261 -6.69 -3.09 24.94
C PHE A 261 -6.65 -3.35 26.46
N LEU A 262 -7.27 -4.42 26.94
CA LEU A 262 -7.20 -4.84 28.34
C LEU A 262 -5.79 -5.32 28.75
N PHE A 263 -4.93 -5.72 27.82
CA PHE A 263 -3.58 -6.19 28.13
C PHE A 263 -2.64 -5.11 28.69
N HIS A 264 -2.93 -3.82 28.49
CA HIS A 264 -2.05 -2.72 28.90
C HIS A 264 -2.25 -2.25 30.35
N SER A 265 -3.12 -2.91 31.13
CA SER A 265 -3.28 -2.66 32.57
C SER A 265 -3.27 -3.97 33.36
N THR A 266 -2.67 -3.95 34.54
CA THR A 266 -2.64 -5.10 35.49
C THR A 266 -4.05 -5.59 35.83
N VAL A 267 -5.04 -4.69 35.81
CA VAL A 267 -6.46 -4.99 36.01
C VAL A 267 -7.07 -5.71 34.81
N GLY A 268 -6.66 -5.36 33.60
CA GLY A 268 -7.23 -5.94 32.38
C GLY A 268 -6.78 -7.38 32.11
N VAL A 269 -5.60 -7.80 32.59
CA VAL A 269 -5.19 -9.22 32.57
C VAL A 269 -6.12 -10.11 33.41
N VAL A 270 -6.59 -9.62 34.57
CA VAL A 270 -7.52 -10.36 35.45
C VAL A 270 -8.94 -10.40 34.85
N ARG A 271 -9.40 -9.30 34.24
CA ARG A 271 -10.69 -9.27 33.52
C ARG A 271 -10.67 -10.16 32.28
N MET A 272 -9.59 -10.15 31.51
CA MET A 272 -9.38 -11.03 30.36
C MET A 272 -9.44 -12.50 30.77
N ARG A 273 -8.80 -12.88 31.90
CA ARG A 273 -8.87 -14.24 32.43
C ARG A 273 -10.32 -14.67 32.71
N LYS A 274 -11.11 -13.82 33.38
CA LYS A 274 -12.52 -14.12 33.66
C LYS A 274 -13.36 -14.23 32.38
N ALA A 275 -13.11 -13.37 31.40
CA ALA A 275 -13.84 -13.34 30.15
C ALA A 275 -13.51 -14.53 29.24
N LEU A 276 -12.24 -14.94 29.14
CA LEU A 276 -11.82 -16.14 28.41
C LEU A 276 -12.34 -17.43 29.07
N GLN A 277 -12.37 -17.47 30.40
CA GLN A 277 -12.98 -18.58 31.16
C GLN A 277 -14.51 -18.64 30.98
N ALA A 278 -15.19 -17.50 30.89
CA ALA A 278 -16.62 -17.43 30.60
C ALA A 278 -16.97 -17.82 29.15
N ALA A 279 -15.99 -17.75 28.24
CA ALA A 279 -16.12 -18.14 26.83
C ALA A 279 -15.59 -19.56 26.54
N ASP A 280 -15.38 -20.39 27.57
CA ASP A 280 -14.89 -21.77 27.48
C ASP A 280 -13.52 -21.95 26.77
N TYR A 281 -12.70 -20.89 26.71
CA TYR A 281 -11.33 -20.98 26.20
C TYR A 281 -10.39 -21.47 27.31
N PRO A 282 -9.68 -22.61 27.15
CA PRO A 282 -8.82 -23.15 28.20
C PRO A 282 -7.53 -22.33 28.38
N PHE A 283 -7.51 -21.44 29.38
CA PHE A 283 -6.33 -20.66 29.76
C PHE A 283 -5.72 -21.20 31.08
N ARG A 284 -4.47 -21.71 31.04
CA ARG A 284 -3.69 -22.08 32.24
C ARG A 284 -2.50 -21.16 32.40
N SER A 285 -2.52 -20.28 33.40
CA SER A 285 -1.30 -19.60 33.88
C SER A 285 -0.77 -20.31 35.11
N ARG A 286 0.55 -20.55 35.17
CA ARG A 286 1.24 -20.83 36.45
C ARG A 286 1.41 -19.49 37.19
N THR A 287 1.20 -19.52 38.51
CA THR A 287 1.36 -18.39 39.42
C THR A 287 2.78 -17.83 39.31
N PHE A 288 2.93 -16.57 38.92
CA PHE A 288 4.22 -15.88 38.96
C PHE A 288 4.37 -15.23 40.35
N HIS A 289 5.39 -15.64 41.10
CA HIS A 289 5.82 -14.89 42.28
C HIS A 289 6.52 -13.62 41.81
N VAL A 290 5.98 -12.46 42.19
CA VAL A 290 6.58 -11.16 41.90
C VAL A 290 7.69 -10.91 42.91
N SER A 291 8.93 -10.97 42.44
CA SER A 291 10.11 -10.46 43.14
C SER A 291 10.99 -9.77 42.11
N CYS A 292 10.68 -8.51 41.80
CA CYS A 292 11.70 -7.54 41.45
C CYS A 292 11.14 -6.13 41.61
N ALA A 293 11.66 -5.42 42.61
CA ALA A 293 11.50 -3.99 42.75
C ALA A 293 12.19 -3.25 41.58
N ALA A 294 11.60 -2.12 41.20
CA ALA A 294 12.24 -0.99 40.54
C ALA A 294 13.10 -1.27 39.29
N ALA A 295 12.45 -1.38 38.13
CA ALA A 295 12.97 -0.82 36.88
C ALA A 295 11.78 -0.61 35.92
N ALA A 296 11.38 0.64 35.75
CA ALA A 296 10.37 1.04 34.77
C ALA A 296 10.87 0.71 33.35
N GLY A 297 10.01 0.03 32.58
CA GLY A 297 10.16 -0.09 31.13
C GLY A 297 11.14 -1.16 30.66
N CYS A 298 10.82 -2.44 30.82
CA CYS A 298 11.36 -3.49 29.94
C CYS A 298 10.49 -4.76 29.94
N ALA A 299 10.24 -5.25 28.72
CA ALA A 299 9.90 -6.62 28.33
C ALA A 299 8.54 -7.22 28.74
N PHE A 300 7.60 -7.36 27.78
CA PHE A 300 6.60 -8.43 27.81
C PHE A 300 6.06 -8.80 26.41
N ILE A 301 6.95 -9.28 25.52
CA ILE A 301 6.59 -10.25 24.48
C ILE A 301 7.77 -11.20 24.34
N CYS A 302 7.73 -12.36 25.00
CA CYS A 302 8.33 -13.62 24.52
C CYS A 302 8.23 -14.71 25.60
N THR A 303 7.16 -15.52 25.59
CA THR A 303 7.30 -16.94 26.01
C THR A 303 6.20 -17.81 25.37
N VAL A 304 6.33 -18.10 24.07
CA VAL A 304 5.71 -19.30 23.46
C VAL A 304 6.78 -20.25 22.87
N CYS A 305 8.06 -19.85 22.81
CA CYS A 305 9.12 -20.65 22.18
C CYS A 305 10.23 -21.17 23.11
N ARG A 306 10.00 -21.34 24.43
CA ARG A 306 11.06 -21.84 25.33
C ARG A 306 10.68 -22.93 26.32
N GLU A 307 9.81 -23.85 25.94
CA GLU A 307 9.56 -25.11 26.68
C GLU A 307 9.77 -26.36 25.81
N LYS A 308 10.90 -26.44 25.09
CA LYS A 308 11.31 -27.67 24.40
C LYS A 308 12.58 -28.33 24.92
N ASN A 309 13.18 -27.84 26.00
CA ASN A 309 14.34 -28.52 26.60
C ASN A 309 14.51 -28.17 28.08
N ARG A 310 13.79 -28.89 28.97
CA ARG A 310 14.31 -29.43 30.24
C ARG A 310 13.21 -30.19 31.01
N SER A 311 13.59 -31.39 31.45
CA SER A 311 13.04 -32.24 32.53
C SER A 311 11.62 -32.85 32.41
N GLY A 312 11.56 -34.14 32.04
CA GLY A 312 11.17 -35.20 32.98
C GLY A 312 9.68 -35.50 33.24
N LEU A 313 8.80 -35.55 32.24
CA LEU A 313 7.41 -36.03 32.41
C LEU A 313 7.13 -37.30 31.58
N SER A 314 6.51 -38.31 32.20
CA SER A 314 6.23 -39.63 31.63
C SER A 314 5.15 -39.61 30.53
N PRO A 315 5.09 -40.61 29.63
CA PRO A 315 4.36 -40.53 28.36
C PRO A 315 2.83 -40.56 28.44
N ALA A 316 2.21 -40.79 29.60
CA ALA A 316 0.79 -41.15 29.69
C ALA A 316 -0.22 -40.00 29.89
N LYS A 317 0.18 -38.72 29.77
CA LYS A 317 -0.73 -37.57 30.00
C LYS A 317 -0.66 -36.46 28.94
N ARG A 318 -0.58 -36.81 27.66
CA ARG A 318 -0.80 -35.84 26.56
C ARG A 318 -2.26 -35.86 26.13
N LYS A 319 -3.04 -34.82 26.46
CA LYS A 319 -4.30 -34.50 25.75
C LYS A 319 -3.96 -33.58 24.56
N PRO A 320 -4.65 -33.70 23.41
CA PRO A 320 -4.38 -32.87 22.25
C PRO A 320 -4.89 -31.45 22.51
N TYR A 321 -4.04 -30.45 22.34
CA TYR A 321 -4.47 -29.07 22.18
C TYR A 321 -4.44 -28.74 20.68
N PHE A 322 -5.58 -28.30 20.17
CA PHE A 322 -5.75 -27.80 18.81
C PHE A 322 -4.80 -26.61 18.57
N ALA A 323 -3.95 -26.71 17.55
CA ALA A 323 -3.27 -25.56 16.99
C ALA A 323 -4.14 -25.01 15.84
N LEU A 324 -4.56 -23.75 15.94
CA LEU A 324 -5.12 -23.02 14.80
C LEU A 324 -3.97 -22.71 13.81
N PRO A 325 -4.05 -23.12 12.55
CA PRO A 325 -3.07 -22.74 11.55
C PRO A 325 -3.31 -21.29 11.11
N GLY A 326 -2.27 -20.44 11.12
CA GLY A 326 -2.28 -19.18 10.36
C GLY A 326 -2.04 -17.85 11.09
N MET A 327 -1.60 -17.81 12.35
CA MET A 327 -1.31 -16.53 13.03
C MET A 327 0.05 -16.48 13.70
N ILE A 328 1.13 -16.46 12.91
CA ILE A 328 2.39 -15.83 13.32
C ILE A 328 2.99 -15.12 12.11
N THR A 329 2.55 -13.90 11.84
CA THR A 329 3.29 -12.95 11.02
C THR A 329 3.36 -11.60 11.74
N SER A 330 4.57 -11.30 12.21
CA SER A 330 5.17 -9.97 12.39
C SER A 330 4.38 -8.91 13.18
N CYS A 331 4.57 -8.88 14.50
CA CYS A 331 4.46 -7.65 15.27
C CYS A 331 5.87 -7.02 15.36
N TRP A 332 6.25 -6.22 14.36
CA TRP A 332 7.45 -5.37 14.42
C TRP A 332 7.01 -3.96 14.83
N LEU A 333 6.96 -3.72 16.14
CA LEU A 333 6.81 -2.37 16.70
C LEU A 333 8.21 -1.84 17.05
N THR A 334 8.80 -1.05 16.15
CA THR A 334 10.01 -0.28 16.43
C THR A 334 9.66 0.90 17.35
N PHE A 335 9.87 0.75 18.65
CA PHE A 335 9.81 1.86 19.61
C PHE A 335 11.15 2.60 19.61
N ARG A 336 11.21 3.80 19.00
CA ARG A 336 12.34 4.73 19.15
C ARG A 336 12.07 5.64 20.34
N SER A 337 12.49 5.25 21.54
CA SER A 337 12.48 6.17 22.69
C SER A 337 13.65 7.15 22.56
N ARG A 338 13.34 8.44 22.38
CA ARG A 338 14.28 9.54 22.65
C ARG A 338 14.44 9.66 24.16
N HIS A 339 15.45 9.01 24.74
CA HIS A 339 15.97 9.37 26.05
C HIS A 339 17.47 9.61 25.98
N LYS A 340 17.86 10.80 26.47
CA LYS A 340 19.24 11.28 26.57
C LYS A 340 20.03 10.39 27.54
N GLY A 341 21.19 9.94 27.07
CA GLY A 341 22.41 9.67 27.84
C GLY A 341 22.38 8.54 28.86
N TYR A 342 22.80 7.33 28.46
CA TYR A 342 23.64 6.40 29.23
C TYR A 342 24.30 5.38 28.26
N PRO A 343 25.60 5.03 28.41
CA PRO A 343 26.27 4.10 27.50
C PRO A 343 26.02 2.65 27.93
N CYS A 344 25.41 1.83 27.08
CA CYS A 344 25.36 0.38 27.28
C CYS A 344 26.59 -0.28 26.62
N GLN A 345 27.51 -0.77 27.46
CA GLN A 345 28.63 -1.62 27.04
C GLN A 345 28.14 -3.01 26.59
N GLY A 346 28.89 -3.61 25.68
CA GLY A 346 28.44 -4.65 24.76
C GLY A 346 28.10 -6.02 25.33
N VAL A 347 27.32 -6.76 24.55
CA VAL A 347 27.21 -8.21 24.60
C VAL A 347 27.27 -8.74 23.16
N ASN A 348 28.32 -9.50 22.86
CA ASN A 348 28.53 -10.21 21.60
C ASN A 348 27.53 -11.36 21.45
N HIS A 349 26.69 -11.34 20.42
CA HIS A 349 25.99 -12.53 19.95
C HIS A 349 26.68 -13.11 18.71
N ARG A 350 27.37 -14.24 18.87
CA ARG A 350 27.70 -15.15 17.75
C ARG A 350 26.42 -15.89 17.34
N PRO A 351 26.12 -16.05 16.03
CA PRO A 351 25.04 -16.92 15.60
C PRO A 351 25.46 -18.38 15.70
N ALA A 352 24.73 -19.19 16.45
CA ALA A 352 24.86 -20.64 16.43
C ALA A 352 23.97 -21.20 15.31
N ALA A 353 24.59 -21.86 14.32
CA ALA A 353 23.90 -22.61 13.30
C ALA A 353 23.36 -23.93 13.88
N LEU A 354 22.04 -24.17 13.77
CA LEU A 354 21.44 -25.45 14.12
C LEU A 354 21.23 -26.27 12.84
N ARG A 355 22.00 -27.36 12.68
CA ARG A 355 21.81 -28.38 11.64
C ARG A 355 20.68 -29.32 12.05
N LEU A 356 19.76 -29.62 11.14
CA LEU A 356 18.78 -30.70 11.29
C LEU A 356 19.33 -31.98 10.62
N ARG A 357 19.37 -33.11 11.36
CA ARG A 357 19.55 -34.46 10.79
C ARG A 357 18.17 -35.11 10.69
N GLY A 358 17.79 -35.57 9.50
CA GLY A 358 16.69 -36.52 9.31
C GLY A 358 17.19 -37.97 9.42
N PRO A 359 16.31 -38.96 9.68
CA PRO A 359 16.69 -40.36 9.60
C PRO A 359 16.53 -40.89 8.17
N THR A 360 17.60 -41.54 7.70
CA THR A 360 17.73 -42.45 6.54
C THR A 360 17.67 -41.89 5.12
N ALA A 361 18.50 -42.52 4.26
CA ALA A 361 19.21 -41.98 3.10
C ALA A 361 18.58 -42.35 1.74
N ASP A 362 18.78 -41.54 0.70
CA ASP A 362 19.65 -41.90 -0.43
C ASP A 362 19.86 -40.74 -1.45
N ARG A 363 21.13 -40.34 -1.58
CA ARG A 363 21.84 -39.71 -2.71
C ARG A 363 21.47 -38.31 -3.29
N PRO A 364 22.44 -37.63 -3.94
CA PRO A 364 22.71 -36.20 -3.73
C PRO A 364 22.63 -35.32 -4.99
N ALA A 365 22.44 -34.00 -4.82
CA ALA A 365 23.05 -32.90 -5.61
C ALA A 365 22.45 -31.52 -5.20
N PRO A 366 23.07 -30.37 -5.56
CA PRO A 366 24.48 -30.01 -5.49
C PRO A 366 24.71 -28.76 -4.62
N VAL A 367 25.98 -28.54 -4.24
CA VAL A 367 26.48 -27.39 -3.48
C VAL A 367 26.75 -26.22 -4.45
N LEU A 368 26.23 -25.03 -4.14
CA LEU A 368 26.69 -23.77 -4.72
C LEU A 368 27.15 -22.82 -3.60
N PHE A 369 28.38 -22.34 -3.76
CA PHE A 369 29.16 -21.54 -2.84
C PHE A 369 28.58 -20.11 -2.66
N ALA A 370 28.54 -19.63 -1.41
CA ALA A 370 28.47 -18.20 -1.11
C ALA A 370 29.89 -17.67 -0.86
N GLY A 371 30.39 -16.84 -1.77
CA GLY A 371 31.68 -16.18 -1.70
C GLY A 371 31.79 -15.21 -0.51
N ARG A 372 32.96 -15.24 0.15
CA ARG A 372 33.37 -14.28 1.17
C ARG A 372 33.59 -12.90 0.55
N VAL A 373 33.00 -11.86 1.14
CA VAL A 373 33.54 -10.49 1.01
C VAL A 373 34.24 -10.13 2.32
N ARG A 374 35.56 -9.95 2.21
CA ARG A 374 36.46 -9.45 3.26
C ARG A 374 36.17 -7.96 3.52
N ARG A 375 36.24 -7.57 4.79
CA ARG A 375 36.30 -6.17 5.24
C ARG A 375 37.67 -5.56 4.89
N GLN A 376 37.68 -4.31 4.47
CA GLN A 376 38.83 -3.38 4.58
C GLN A 376 38.37 -2.01 5.13
N PRO A 377 39.25 -1.26 5.83
CA PRO A 377 38.90 -0.14 6.71
C PRO A 377 38.83 1.23 5.97
N PRO A 378 38.28 2.29 6.61
CA PRO A 378 38.06 3.58 5.95
C PRO A 378 39.35 4.43 5.92
N ALA A 379 39.69 4.93 4.72
CA ALA A 379 40.64 6.01 4.52
C ALA A 379 39.90 7.33 4.25
N ALA A 380 40.51 8.42 4.71
CA ALA A 380 39.97 9.77 4.82
C ALA A 380 40.00 10.57 3.51
N THR A 381 39.02 11.47 3.34
CA THR A 381 39.10 12.81 2.70
C THR A 381 37.74 13.51 2.94
N ARG A 382 37.55 14.34 3.98
CA ARG A 382 37.70 15.80 4.01
C ARG A 382 37.19 16.53 2.75
N HIS A 383 35.99 17.14 2.81
CA HIS A 383 35.77 18.60 2.68
C HIS A 383 34.27 18.99 2.78
N ASN A 384 34.01 20.03 3.57
CA ASN A 384 32.88 20.97 3.57
C ASN A 384 31.43 20.50 3.89
N ALA A 385 31.17 20.31 5.19
CA ALA A 385 29.83 20.51 5.79
C ALA A 385 29.94 21.22 7.16
N ARG A 386 30.79 22.25 7.26
CA ARG A 386 31.00 23.05 8.48
C ARG A 386 30.73 24.55 8.32
N ALA A 387 30.20 25.00 7.18
CA ALA A 387 30.01 26.43 6.90
C ALA A 387 28.57 26.97 7.10
N VAL A 388 27.60 26.16 7.54
CA VAL A 388 26.20 26.65 7.70
C VAL A 388 25.72 26.63 9.16
N ALA A 389 26.49 26.07 10.09
CA ALA A 389 26.11 25.97 11.50
C ALA A 389 26.64 27.10 12.41
N VAL A 390 27.30 28.14 11.87
CA VAL A 390 27.91 29.23 12.68
C VAL A 390 27.25 30.60 12.44
N ALA A 391 26.36 30.76 11.44
CA ALA A 391 25.72 32.05 11.15
C ALA A 391 24.47 32.36 12.02
N LEU A 392 23.98 31.43 12.83
CA LEU A 392 22.75 31.61 13.63
C LEU A 392 22.99 31.96 15.10
N ALA A 393 24.24 32.16 15.53
CA ALA A 393 24.57 32.52 16.91
C ALA A 393 24.83 34.03 17.15
N HIS A 394 24.85 34.87 16.11
CA HIS A 394 25.25 36.28 16.24
C HIS A 394 24.35 37.34 15.57
N GLY A 395 23.07 37.03 15.29
CA GLY A 395 22.05 38.07 15.07
C GLY A 395 22.31 39.05 13.90
N ILE A 396 22.85 38.58 12.77
CA ILE A 396 23.02 39.39 11.55
C ILE A 396 21.83 39.11 10.60
N PRO A 397 21.13 40.14 10.09
CA PRO A 397 20.00 39.94 9.17
C PRO A 397 20.49 39.46 7.79
N ILE A 398 19.82 38.44 7.23
CA ILE A 398 20.09 37.91 5.89
C ILE A 398 19.01 38.47 4.96
N ASN A 399 19.37 39.39 4.06
CA ASN A 399 18.48 39.87 2.99
C ASN A 399 18.26 38.76 1.94
N PRO A 400 17.05 38.65 1.34
CA PRO A 400 16.78 37.70 0.28
C PRO A 400 17.46 38.15 -1.04
N PRO A 401 17.91 37.20 -1.89
CA PRO A 401 18.42 37.55 -3.22
C PRO A 401 17.30 38.01 -4.14
N ASP A 402 17.56 39.14 -4.80
CA ASP A 402 16.67 39.89 -5.67
C ASP A 402 16.09 39.10 -6.85
N ARG A 403 14.85 39.48 -7.17
CA ARG A 403 14.23 39.33 -8.49
C ARG A 403 15.10 40.05 -9.53
N GLN A 404 15.52 39.37 -10.59
CA GLN A 404 15.79 40.04 -11.86
C GLN A 404 14.69 39.71 -12.87
N GLN A 405 13.95 40.78 -13.17
CA GLN A 405 13.02 40.92 -14.27
C GLN A 405 13.77 40.98 -15.61
N SER A 406 13.08 40.45 -16.62
CA SER A 406 13.04 40.89 -18.01
C SER A 406 13.45 42.35 -18.27
N ALA A 407 14.38 42.56 -19.20
CA ALA A 407 14.35 43.65 -20.19
C ALA A 407 15.49 43.46 -21.21
N LEU A 408 15.14 43.25 -22.48
CA LEU A 408 15.88 43.76 -23.64
C LEU A 408 14.95 43.69 -24.85
N ALA A 409 14.31 44.83 -25.11
CA ALA A 409 13.84 45.21 -26.43
C ALA A 409 14.98 45.96 -27.12
N ALA A 410 15.33 45.50 -28.32
CA ALA A 410 15.85 46.28 -29.44
C ALA A 410 15.56 45.48 -30.71
#